data_AF-I4BLA3-F1
#
_entry.id   AF-I4BLA3-F1
#
_cell.length_a   1.000
_cell.length_b   1.000
_cell.length_c   1.000
_cell.angle_alpha   90.00
_cell.angle_beta   90.00
_cell.angle_gamma   90.00
#
_symmetry.space_group_name_H-M   'P 1'
#
loop_
_entity.id
_entity.type
_entity.pdbx_description
1 polymer ?
#
loop_
_entity_poly.entity_id
_entity_poly.type
_entity_poly.pdbx_seq_one_letter_code
_entity_poly.pdbx_strand_id
1 'polypeptide(L)'
;MVRFSRLWRGVMPACVCVAVAGAAQLSLAPTASADTASYLAKLTPRYTSLTTDDLLSAGGIACGILGAGYPAPVAVDAIYREKGIALATANEIVSASVLDLGC
;
A
#
# COMPACT_ATOMS: atom_id res chain seq x y z
N MET A 1 9.53 -8.82 -16.54
CA MET A 1 9.87 -7.48 -17.06
C MET A 1 8.58 -6.65 -17.13
N VAL A 2 8.29 -5.87 -16.09
CA VAL A 2 7.11 -4.99 -16.06
C VAL A 2 7.53 -3.64 -16.65
N ARG A 3 7.08 -3.38 -17.87
CA ARG A 3 7.33 -2.15 -18.61
C ARG A 3 6.34 -1.10 -18.12
N PHE A 4 6.73 -0.35 -17.09
CA PHE A 4 5.95 0.72 -16.49
C PHE A 4 5.78 1.87 -17.51
N SER A 5 4.58 1.94 -18.06
CA SER A 5 4.15 2.70 -19.23
C SER A 5 4.04 4.20 -18.94
N ARG A 6 5.18 4.89 -19.03
CA ARG A 6 5.46 6.09 -19.84
C ARG A 6 4.32 7.01 -20.38
N LEU A 7 3.17 7.21 -19.74
CA LEU A 7 2.09 8.06 -20.31
C LEU A 7 1.16 8.80 -19.32
N TRP A 8 1.56 9.09 -18.09
CA TRP A 8 0.84 10.09 -17.28
C TRP A 8 1.39 11.49 -17.52
N ARG A 9 0.88 12.02 -18.63
CA ARG A 9 1.07 13.35 -19.18
C ARG A 9 0.05 14.29 -18.53
N GLY A 10 0.53 15.44 -18.04
CA GLY A 10 -0.26 16.67 -17.94
C GLY A 10 -0.70 17.08 -16.53
N VAL A 11 0.01 18.04 -15.95
CA VAL A 11 -0.45 19.43 -15.75
C VAL A 11 0.60 20.16 -14.91
N MET A 12 1.29 21.12 -15.53
CA MET A 12 2.04 22.19 -14.85
C MET A 12 1.02 23.09 -14.14
N PRO A 13 1.38 23.63 -12.96
CA PRO A 13 1.80 25.03 -13.00
C PRO A 13 2.95 25.39 -12.05
N ALA A 14 3.57 26.50 -12.42
CA ALA A 14 4.32 27.45 -11.60
C ALA A 14 5.80 27.18 -11.28
N CYS A 15 6.62 28.05 -11.89
CA CYS A 15 7.99 28.41 -11.61
C CYS A 15 8.42 28.35 -10.13
N VAL A 16 9.50 27.62 -9.85
CA VAL A 16 10.48 28.02 -8.83
C VAL A 16 11.87 27.67 -9.35
N CYS A 17 12.67 28.71 -9.66
CA CYS A 17 14.11 28.57 -9.90
C CYS A 17 14.83 28.48 -8.56
N VAL A 18 15.21 27.28 -8.11
CA VAL A 18 16.27 27.11 -7.09
C VAL A 18 17.10 25.90 -7.46
N ALA A 19 18.33 26.16 -7.90
CA ALA A 19 19.38 25.15 -8.02
C ALA A 19 20.00 24.91 -6.64
N VAL A 20 19.78 23.73 -6.07
CA VAL A 20 20.62 23.18 -4.99
C VAL A 20 20.81 21.69 -5.26
N ALA A 21 22.06 21.30 -5.45
CA ALA A 21 22.49 19.91 -5.40
C ALA A 21 22.19 19.36 -4.00
N GLY A 22 21.29 18.39 -3.93
CA GLY A 22 20.89 17.72 -2.70
C GLY A 22 20.15 16.45 -3.09
N ALA A 23 20.47 15.36 -2.40
CA ALA A 23 19.89 14.04 -2.63
C ALA A 23 18.38 14.14 -2.91
N ALA A 24 17.95 13.60 -4.06
CA ALA A 24 16.54 13.33 -4.30
C ALA A 24 16.11 12.24 -3.32
N GLN A 25 15.79 12.67 -2.10
CA GLN A 25 15.01 11.90 -1.16
C GLN A 25 13.70 11.66 -1.86
N LEU A 26 13.55 10.43 -2.36
CA LEU A 26 12.29 9.86 -2.79
C LEU A 26 11.25 10.30 -1.77
N SER A 27 10.42 11.25 -2.17
CA SER A 27 9.23 11.63 -1.45
C SER A 27 8.33 10.41 -1.55
N LEU A 28 8.56 9.44 -0.68
CA LEU A 28 7.59 8.43 -0.33
C LEU A 28 6.40 9.26 0.13
N ALA A 29 5.44 9.54 -0.76
CA ALA A 29 4.18 10.11 -0.33
C ALA A 29 3.67 9.14 0.74
N PRO A 30 3.59 9.55 2.02
CA PRO A 30 3.08 8.67 3.06
C PRO A 30 1.56 8.66 2.93
N THR A 31 1.05 8.13 1.82
CA THR A 31 -0.33 7.67 1.75
C THR A 31 -0.32 6.32 2.48
N ALA A 32 -0.83 6.14 3.69
CA ALA A 32 -1.71 6.97 4.48
C ALA A 32 -1.39 6.73 5.97
N SER A 33 -1.20 7.80 6.73
CA SER A 33 -1.50 7.78 8.16
C SER A 33 -3.03 7.85 8.33
N ALA A 34 -3.73 6.81 7.93
CA ALA A 34 -5.07 6.55 8.44
C ALA A 34 -4.92 5.28 9.28
N ASP A 35 -4.92 5.51 10.59
CA ASP A 35 -4.88 4.55 11.70
C ASP A 35 -4.20 3.18 11.49
N THR A 36 -2.89 3.19 11.18
CA THR A 36 -2.06 1.95 11.21
C THR A 36 -2.08 1.28 12.58
N ALA A 37 -2.26 2.06 13.65
CA ALA A 37 -2.39 1.55 15.01
C ALA A 37 -3.68 0.71 15.17
N SER A 38 -4.83 1.19 14.70
CA SER A 38 -6.10 0.45 14.73
C SER A 38 -6.11 -0.74 13.78
N TYR A 39 -5.48 -0.60 12.61
CA TYR A 39 -5.23 -1.73 11.71
C TYR A 39 -4.46 -2.84 12.43
N LEU A 40 -3.32 -2.53 13.06
CA LEU A 40 -2.54 -3.51 13.80
C LEU A 40 -3.26 -4.03 15.05
N ALA A 41 -3.96 -3.18 15.79
CA ALA A 41 -4.71 -3.58 16.97
C ALA A 41 -5.80 -4.61 16.65
N LYS A 42 -6.39 -4.57 15.44
CA LYS A 42 -7.36 -5.57 14.97
C LYS A 42 -6.71 -6.87 14.52
N LEU A 43 -5.57 -6.80 13.82
CA LEU A 43 -4.96 -7.97 13.18
C LEU A 43 -3.94 -8.71 14.05
N THR A 44 -3.11 -8.02 14.83
CA THR A 44 -2.09 -8.64 15.69
C THR A 44 -2.67 -9.68 16.68
N PRO A 45 -3.80 -9.46 17.38
CA PRO A 45 -4.37 -10.47 18.27
C PRO A 45 -5.00 -11.66 17.53
N ARG A 46 -5.40 -11.48 16.27
CA ARG A 46 -6.02 -12.51 15.42
C ARG A 46 -4.98 -13.39 14.71
N TYR A 47 -3.81 -12.81 14.44
CA TYR A 47 -2.76 -13.39 13.62
C TYR A 47 -1.41 -13.37 14.33
N THR A 48 -1.32 -14.06 15.47
CA THR A 48 -0.10 -14.12 16.30
C THR A 48 1.10 -14.76 15.59
N SER A 49 0.85 -15.51 14.51
CA SER A 49 1.89 -16.12 13.66
C SER A 49 2.49 -15.16 12.64
N LEU A 50 1.83 -14.01 12.39
CA LEU A 50 2.28 -13.00 11.44
C LEU A 50 2.98 -11.86 12.19
N THR A 51 4.08 -11.38 11.61
CA THR A 51 4.78 -10.23 12.16
C THR A 51 4.01 -8.94 11.86
N THR A 52 4.19 -7.94 12.70
CA THR A 52 3.63 -6.59 12.48
C THR A 52 4.06 -6.01 11.13
N ASP A 53 5.30 -6.27 10.72
CA ASP A 53 5.83 -5.83 9.43
C ASP A 53 5.12 -6.52 8.25
N ASP A 54 4.85 -7.83 8.35
CA ASP A 54 4.11 -8.54 7.32
C ASP A 54 2.68 -8.02 7.16
N LEU A 55 2.01 -7.70 8.27
CA LEU A 55 0.67 -7.12 8.25
C LEU A 55 0.66 -5.74 7.56
N LEU A 56 1.62 -4.88 7.89
CA LEU A 56 1.74 -3.56 7.25
C LEU A 56 2.12 -3.66 5.77
N SER A 57 3.04 -4.56 5.45
CA SER A 57 3.46 -4.81 4.08
C SER A 57 2.32 -5.35 3.23
N ALA A 58 1.52 -6.29 3.76
CA ALA A 58 0.31 -6.79 3.07
C ALA A 58 -0.76 -5.71 2.88
N GLY A 59 -0.97 -4.84 3.88
CA GLY A 59 -1.88 -3.70 3.75
C GLY A 59 -1.41 -2.69 2.69
N GLY A 60 -0.11 -2.44 2.63
CA GLY A 60 0.50 -1.61 1.57
C GLY A 60 0.30 -2.18 0.17
N ILE A 61 0.45 -3.51 0.00
CA ILE A 61 0.15 -4.20 -1.27
C ILE A 61 -1.33 -4.02 -1.63
N ALA A 62 -2.24 -4.20 -0.68
CA ALA A 62 -3.67 -4.01 -0.89
C ALA A 62 -3.98 -2.60 -1.39
N CYS A 63 -3.48 -1.58 -0.69
CA CYS A 63 -3.69 -0.17 -1.04
C CYS A 63 -3.09 0.20 -2.40
N GLY A 64 -1.91 -0.33 -2.74
CA GLY A 64 -1.29 -0.11 -4.04
C GLY A 64 -2.12 -0.69 -5.19
N ILE A 65 -2.71 -1.86 -5.00
CA ILE A 65 -3.54 -2.54 -6.01
C ILE A 65 -4.91 -1.87 -6.14
N LEU A 66 -5.57 -1.59 -5.01
CA LEU A 66 -6.87 -0.92 -4.98
C LEU A 66 -6.78 0.52 -5.50
N GLY A 67 -5.76 1.27 -5.10
CA GLY A 67 -5.50 2.62 -5.59
C GLY A 67 -5.17 2.67 -7.09
N ALA A 68 -4.69 1.57 -7.67
CA ALA A 68 -4.51 1.42 -9.11
C ALA A 68 -5.81 1.06 -9.87
N GLY A 69 -6.94 0.91 -9.16
CA GLY A 69 -8.25 0.59 -9.74
C GLY A 69 -8.49 -0.90 -9.98
N TYR A 70 -7.63 -1.78 -9.45
CA TYR A 70 -7.87 -3.22 -9.50
C TYR A 70 -8.84 -3.66 -8.39
N PRO A 71 -9.64 -4.71 -8.62
CA PRO A 71 -10.62 -5.16 -7.64
C PRO A 71 -9.95 -5.93 -6.49
N ALA A 72 -10.60 -5.92 -5.31
CA ALA A 72 -10.11 -6.58 -4.09
C ALA A 72 -9.63 -8.04 -4.25
N PRO A 73 -10.28 -8.93 -5.05
CA PRO A 73 -9.79 -10.30 -5.26
C PRO A 73 -8.37 -10.37 -5.83
N VAL A 74 -7.98 -9.37 -6.64
CA VAL A 74 -6.62 -9.29 -7.20
C VAL A 74 -5.61 -8.95 -6.11
N ALA A 75 -5.99 -8.07 -5.17
CA ALA A 75 -5.16 -7.75 -4.00
C ALA A 75 -4.98 -8.98 -3.08
N VAL A 76 -6.05 -9.73 -2.87
CA VAL A 76 -6.01 -10.98 -2.08
C VAL A 76 -5.07 -12.01 -2.71
N ASP A 77 -5.18 -12.24 -4.02
CA ASP A 77 -4.29 -13.16 -4.73
C ASP A 77 -2.82 -12.71 -4.64
N ALA A 78 -2.56 -11.42 -4.82
CA ALA A 78 -1.21 -10.86 -4.70
C ALA A 78 -0.63 -11.07 -3.30
N ILE A 79 -1.38 -10.81 -2.23
CA ILE A 79 -0.94 -11.04 -0.85
C ILE A 79 -0.67 -12.53 -0.61
N TYR A 80 -1.55 -13.42 -1.08
CA TYR A 80 -1.33 -14.87 -0.96
C TYR A 80 -0.03 -15.31 -1.64
N ARG A 81 0.25 -14.80 -2.85
CA ARG A 81 1.41 -15.19 -3.65
C ARG A 81 2.72 -14.56 -3.17
N GLU A 82 2.70 -13.31 -2.74
CA GLU A 82 3.88 -12.54 -2.33
C GLU A 82 4.27 -12.83 -0.87
N LYS A 83 3.28 -13.07 0.01
CA LYS A 83 3.49 -13.23 1.46
C LYS A 83 3.19 -14.63 1.99
N GLY A 84 2.59 -15.51 1.21
CA GLY A 84 2.17 -16.84 1.69
C GLY A 84 1.04 -16.80 2.72
N ILE A 85 0.33 -15.68 2.84
CA ILE A 85 -0.76 -15.49 3.79
C ILE A 85 -2.03 -16.13 3.23
N ALA A 86 -2.71 -16.97 4.01
CA ALA A 86 -3.93 -17.67 3.59
C ALA A 86 -4.99 -16.70 3.00
N LEU A 87 -5.70 -17.13 1.95
CA LEU A 87 -6.68 -16.27 1.24
C LEU A 87 -7.77 -15.67 2.13
N ALA A 88 -8.21 -16.40 3.15
CA ALA A 88 -9.19 -15.89 4.12
C ALA A 88 -8.60 -14.72 4.93
N THR A 89 -7.37 -14.86 5.43
CA THR A 89 -6.64 -13.80 6.12
C THR A 89 -6.34 -12.62 5.21
N ALA A 90 -5.97 -12.88 3.95
CA ALA A 90 -5.71 -11.83 2.97
C ALA A 90 -6.98 -11.00 2.65
N ASN A 91 -8.17 -11.61 2.59
CA ASN A 91 -9.43 -10.87 2.45
C ASN A 91 -9.69 -9.93 3.63
N GLU A 92 -9.48 -10.40 4.86
CA GLU A 92 -9.63 -9.58 6.06
C GLU A 92 -8.63 -8.42 6.07
N ILE A 93 -7.38 -8.67 5.69
CA ILE A 93 -6.33 -7.65 5.53
C ILE A 93 -6.78 -6.58 4.54
N VAL A 94 -7.24 -6.97 3.35
CA VAL A 94 -7.69 -6.03 2.31
C VAL A 94 -8.87 -5.19 2.80
N SER A 95 -9.83 -5.82 3.48
CA SER A 95 -10.99 -5.13 4.06
C SER A 95 -10.60 -4.14 5.15
N ALA A 96 -9.72 -4.56 6.08
CA ALA A 96 -9.20 -3.67 7.12
C ALA A 96 -8.31 -2.57 6.54
N SER A 97 -7.62 -2.82 5.43
CA SER A 97 -6.82 -1.80 4.74
C SER A 97 -7.70 -0.71 4.15
N VAL A 98 -8.83 -1.07 3.54
CA VAL A 98 -9.81 -0.10 3.04
C VAL A 98 -10.40 0.73 4.18
N LEU A 99 -10.75 0.07 5.29
CA LEU A 99 -11.46 0.70 6.41
C LEU A 99 -10.55 1.55 7.31
N ASP A 100 -9.37 1.06 7.67
CA ASP A 100 -8.45 1.74 8.57
C ASP A 100 -7.43 2.59 7.80
N LEU A 101 -6.84 2.07 6.72
CA LEU A 101 -5.79 2.77 5.95
C LEU A 101 -6.34 3.74 4.89
N GLY A 102 -7.65 3.74 4.65
CA GLY A 102 -8.31 4.73 3.78
C GLY A 102 -7.97 4.59 2.29
N CYS A 103 -7.73 3.35 1.89
CA CYS A 103 -7.56 2.93 0.51
C CYS A 103 -8.91 2.44 -0.05
#